data_AF-A0A9E1S1D7-F1
#
_entry.id   AF-A0A9E1S1D7-F1
#
_cell.length_a   1.000
_cell.length_b   1.000
_cell.length_c   1.000
_cell.angle_alpha   90.00
_cell.angle_beta   90.00
_cell.angle_gamma   90.00
#
_symmetry.space_group_name_H-M   'P 1'
#
loop_
_entity.id
_entity.type
_entity.pdbx_description
1 polymer ?
#
loop_
_entity_poly.entity_id
_entity_poly.type
_entity_poly.pdbx_seq_one_letter_code
_entity_poly.pdbx_strand_id
1 'polypeptide(L)' 'MGKDHIGYDELVDNALRGAMRDVMLRVSENGLLGSHHLYITFRTGHPGVDIPSYLADRYPDELTIVLQHQ' A
#
# COMPACT_ATOMS: atom_id res chain seq x y z
N MET A 1 28.83 -10.44 2.32
CA MET A 1 27.47 -10.35 1.72
C MET A 1 27.66 -10.21 0.21
N GLY A 2 27.26 -11.21 -0.57
CA GLY A 2 27.40 -11.20 -2.02
C GLY A 2 26.49 -10.13 -2.62
N LYS A 3 27.03 -9.29 -3.50
CA LYS A 3 26.25 -8.27 -4.20
C LYS A 3 25.24 -8.98 -5.11
N ASP A 4 23.96 -8.70 -4.94
CA ASP A 4 22.94 -9.10 -5.89
C ASP A 4 23.16 -8.32 -7.19
N HIS A 5 23.69 -9.00 -8.21
CA HIS A 5 24.01 -8.39 -9.50
C HIS A 5 22.82 -8.26 -10.43
N ILE A 6 21.70 -8.92 -10.11
CA ILE A 6 20.48 -8.89 -10.91
C ILE A 6 19.45 -7.95 -10.28
N GLY A 7 19.58 -7.64 -8.98
CA GLY A 7 18.65 -6.76 -8.27
C GLY A 7 17.28 -7.42 -8.15
N TYR A 8 17.26 -8.72 -7.83
CA TYR A 8 16.02 -9.49 -7.69
C TYR A 8 15.08 -8.87 -6.66
N ASP A 9 15.63 -8.35 -5.56
CA ASP A 9 14.82 -7.69 -4.52
C ASP A 9 14.07 -6.47 -5.10
N GLU A 10 14.74 -5.64 -5.89
CA GLU A 10 14.11 -4.47 -6.53
C GLU A 10 13.10 -4.88 -7.61
N LEU A 11 13.39 -5.93 -8.38
CA LEU A 11 12.47 -6.46 -9.38
C LEU A 11 11.19 -7.01 -8.74
N VAL A 12 11.33 -7.78 -7.66
CA VAL A 12 10.20 -8.34 -6.91
C VAL A 12 9.40 -7.21 -6.26
N ASP A 13 10.04 -6.24 -5.61
CA ASP A 13 9.38 -5.09 -5.02
C ASP A 13 8.57 -4.31 -6.05
N ASN A 14 9.14 -4.07 -7.23
CA ASN A 14 8.45 -3.37 -8.32
C ASN A 14 7.26 -4.18 -8.86
N ALA A 15 7.40 -5.49 -9.00
CA ALA A 15 6.31 -6.37 -9.42
C ALA A 15 5.16 -6.39 -8.40
N LEU A 16 5.47 -6.48 -7.11
CA LEU A 16 4.47 -6.44 -6.03
C LEU A 16 3.75 -5.10 -5.97
N ARG A 17 4.48 -3.98 -6.13
CA ARG A 17 3.87 -2.64 -6.25
C ARG A 17 2.96 -2.54 -7.46
N GLY A 18 3.34 -3.14 -8.59
CA GLY A 18 2.50 -3.23 -9.79
C GLY A 18 1.20 -3.98 -9.54
N ALA A 19 1.30 -5.19 -8.99
CA ALA A 19 0.13 -6.00 -8.65
C ALA A 19 -0.82 -5.27 -7.69
N MET A 20 -0.29 -4.57 -6.69
CA MET A 20 -1.11 -3.77 -5.76
C MET A 20 -1.87 -2.64 -6.49
N ARG A 21 -1.23 -1.94 -7.43
CA ARG A 21 -1.90 -0.90 -8.23
C ARG A 21 -3.06 -1.48 -9.04
N ASP A 22 -2.84 -2.62 -9.69
CA ASP A 22 -3.89 -3.28 -10.49
C ASP A 22 -5.08 -3.71 -9.62
N VAL A 23 -4.81 -4.19 -8.40
CA VAL A 23 -5.86 -4.53 -7.43
C VAL A 23 -6.65 -3.27 -7.03
N MET A 24 -5.97 -2.16 -6.68
CA MET A 24 -6.64 -0.91 -6.31
C MET A 24 -7.53 -0.37 -7.44
N LEU A 25 -7.06 -0.42 -8.70
CA LEU A 25 -7.85 0.01 -9.86
C LEU A 25 -9.13 -0.82 -10.00
N ARG A 26 -9.02 -2.15 -9.94
CA ARG A 26 -10.19 -3.05 -10.03
C ARG A 26 -11.19 -2.83 -8.91
N VAL A 27 -10.70 -2.60 -7.68
CA VAL A 27 -11.54 -2.30 -6.51
C VAL A 27 -12.21 -0.95 -6.66
N SER A 28 -11.54 0.06 -7.23
CA SER A 28 -12.15 1.37 -7.47
C SER A 28 -13.29 1.33 -8.50
N GLU A 29 -13.20 0.45 -9.50
CA GLU A 29 -14.20 0.32 -10.56
C GLU A 29 -15.38 -0.59 -10.16
N ASN A 30 -15.09 -1.71 -9.51
CA ASN A 30 -16.08 -2.77 -9.26
C ASN A 30 -16.47 -2.93 -7.79
N GLY A 31 -15.86 -2.15 -6.89
CA GLY A 31 -15.93 -2.37 -5.46
C GLY A 31 -15.14 -3.60 -5.01
N LEU A 32 -15.23 -3.91 -3.72
CA LEU A 32 -14.65 -5.15 -3.17
C LEU A 32 -15.52 -6.34 -3.56
N LEU A 33 -14.97 -7.24 -4.38
CA LEU A 33 -15.65 -8.47 -4.79
C LEU A 33 -15.80 -9.40 -3.57
N GLY A 34 -17.00 -9.94 -3.34
CA GLY A 34 -17.26 -10.88 -2.26
C GLY A 34 -16.87 -10.34 -0.87
N SER A 35 -16.17 -11.16 -0.08
CA SER A 35 -15.74 -10.84 1.30
C SER A 35 -14.26 -10.45 1.38
N HIS A 36 -13.70 -9.89 0.31
CA HIS A 36 -12.31 -9.45 0.30
C HIS A 36 -12.13 -8.17 1.13
N HIS A 37 -11.10 -8.18 1.99
CA HIS A 37 -10.65 -7.02 2.75
C HIS A 37 -9.19 -6.73 2.41
N LEU A 38 -8.83 -5.46 2.34
CA LEU A 38 -7.47 -5.03 2.06
C LEU A 38 -6.89 -4.32 3.28
N TYR A 39 -5.73 -4.79 3.72
CA TYR A 39 -4.91 -4.11 4.73
C TYR A 39 -3.81 -3.37 4.00
N ILE A 40 -3.80 -2.05 4.10
CA ILE A 40 -2.83 -1.20 3.42
C ILE A 40 -2.05 -0.42 4.47
N THR A 41 -0.78 -0.77 4.63
CA THR A 41 0.16 -0.02 5.48
C THR A 41 0.99 0.92 4.61
N PHE A 42 1.05 2.19 5.00
CA PHE A 42 1.90 3.18 4.35
C PHE A 42 2.59 4.04 5.41
N ARG A 43 3.71 4.64 5.00
CA ARG A 43 4.46 5.60 5.82
C ARG A 43 3.75 6.94 5.80
N THR A 44 3.35 7.43 6.96
CA THR A 44 2.53 8.66 7.06
C THR A 44 3.29 9.91 6.62
N GLY A 45 4.61 9.93 6.81
CA GLY A 45 5.48 11.01 6.33
C GLY A 45 6.00 10.87 4.90
N HIS A 46 5.54 9.88 4.12
CA HIS A 46 6.01 9.72 2.73
C HIS A 46 5.51 10.85 1.82
N PRO A 47 6.34 11.40 0.92
CA PRO A 47 5.90 12.42 -0.04
C PRO A 47 4.66 11.97 -0.82
N GLY A 48 3.64 12.81 -0.86
CA GLY A 48 2.37 12.54 -1.55
C GLY A 48 1.28 11.91 -0.67
N VAL A 49 1.57 11.58 0.59
CA VAL A 49 0.53 11.21 1.57
C VAL A 49 -0.16 12.47 2.06
N ASP A 50 -1.48 12.54 1.87
CA ASP A 50 -2.35 13.59 2.38
C ASP A 50 -3.35 12.98 3.37
N ILE A 51 -3.15 13.25 4.66
CA ILE A 51 -3.98 12.76 5.76
C ILE A 51 -4.23 13.88 6.78
N PRO A 52 -5.34 13.85 7.52
CA PRO A 52 -5.58 14.79 8.62
C PRO A 52 -4.42 14.86 9.63
N SER A 53 -4.11 16.06 10.12
CA SER A 53 -3.00 16.28 11.06
C SER A 53 -3.09 15.42 12.32
N TYR A 54 -4.30 15.26 12.88
CA TYR A 54 -4.49 14.42 14.07
C TYR A 54 -4.15 12.94 13.84
N LEU A 55 -4.23 12.44 12.59
CA LEU A 55 -3.79 11.08 12.25
C LEU A 55 -2.27 11.03 12.10
N ALA A 56 -1.66 12.04 11.47
CA ALA A 56 -0.20 12.13 11.38
C ALA A 56 0.45 12.23 12.77
N ASP A 57 -0.13 13.04 13.68
CA ASP A 57 0.35 13.20 15.05
C ASP A 57 0.20 11.90 15.86
N ARG A 58 -0.89 11.15 15.63
CA ARG A 58 -1.17 9.89 16.33
C ARG A 58 -0.37 8.71 15.79
N TYR A 59 -0.05 8.72 14.49
CA TYR A 59 0.65 7.67 13.76
C TYR A 59 1.82 8.28 12.97
N PRO A 60 2.93 8.65 13.63
CA PRO A 60 4.01 9.44 13.01
C PRO A 60 4.87 8.66 12.01
N ASP A 61 4.91 7.32 12.13
CA ASP A 61 5.75 6.47 11.27
C ASP A 61 4.94 5.79 10.16
N GLU A 62 3.96 4.97 10.56
CA GLU A 62 3.16 4.16 9.66
C GLU A 62 1.70 4.11 10.12
N LEU A 63 0.79 4.05 9.15
CA LEU A 63 -0.64 3.86 9.37
C LEU A 63 -1.13 2.70 8.50
N THR A 64 -1.89 1.79 9.11
CA THR A 64 -2.60 0.73 8.41
C THR A 64 -4.07 1.10 8.30
N ILE A 65 -4.59 1.13 7.07
CA ILE A 65 -6.02 1.27 6.79
C ILE A 65 -6.60 -0.08 6.35
N VAL A 66 -7.88 -0.29 6.64
CA VAL A 66 -8.64 -1.46 6.21
C VAL A 66 -9.72 -1.02 5.25
N LEU A 67 -9.67 -1.48 4.00
CA LEU A 67 -10.77 -1.32 3.05
C LEU A 67 -11.68 -2.55 3.15
N GLN A 68 -12.93 -2.30 3.55
CA GLN A 68 -14.00 -3.30 3.66
C GLN A 68 -15.34 -2.71 3.21
N HIS A 69 -16.36 -3.54 2.99
CA HIS A 69 -17.72 -3.09 2.69
C HIS A 69 -18.22 -2.11 3.77
N GLN A 70 -18.62 -0.91 3.34
CA GLN A 70 -19.47 0.02 4.09
C GLN A 70 -20.63 0.46 3.22
#